data_AF-A0A2V7PZV8-F1
#
_entry.id   AF-A0A2V7PZV8-F1
#
_cell.length_a   1.000
_cell.length_b   1.000
_cell.length_c   1.000
_cell.angle_alpha   90.00
_cell.angle_beta   90.00
_cell.angle_gamma   90.00
#
_symmetry.space_group_name_H-M   'P 1'
#
loop_
_entity.id
_entity.type
_entity.pdbx_description
1 polymer ?
#
loop_
_entity_poly.entity_id
_entity_poly.type
_entity_poly.pdbx_seq_one_letter_code
_entity_poly.pdbx_strand_id
1 'polypeptide(L)'
;LTAAADYFVIVSGTSDAHVRGMAEHLMEALAPHGVVPHHVEGLTQGRWVLLDYVDFVVHVFHPELREFYQLERLWGDAPVLAAGAPDSGSKG
;
A
#
# COMPACT_ATOMS: atom_id res chain seq x y z
N LEU A 1 -4.91 -12.93 20.93
CA LEU A 1 -4.03 -12.20 20.00
C LEU A 1 -4.94 -11.31 19.17
N THR A 2 -4.97 -10.02 19.43
CA THR A 2 -5.64 -9.09 18.51
C THR A 2 -4.78 -9.02 17.25
N ALA A 3 -5.27 -9.60 16.15
CA ALA A 3 -4.62 -9.47 14.85
C ALA A 3 -4.57 -7.99 14.50
N ALA A 4 -3.38 -7.45 14.21
CA ALA A 4 -3.19 -6.01 14.02
C ALA A 4 -3.85 -5.51 12.72
N ALA A 5 -3.92 -6.35 11.69
CA ALA A 5 -4.66 -6.16 10.44
C ALA A 5 -4.78 -7.53 9.74
N ASP A 6 -5.80 -7.73 8.91
CA ASP A 6 -6.00 -8.98 8.17
C ASP A 6 -5.17 -9.04 6.89
N TYR A 7 -4.84 -7.88 6.30
CA TYR A 7 -4.10 -7.77 5.04
C TYR A 7 -3.08 -6.63 5.03
N PHE A 8 -1.95 -6.87 4.36
CA PHE A 8 -0.96 -5.84 4.03
C PHE A 8 -0.84 -5.70 2.52
N VAL A 9 -0.89 -4.46 2.04
CA VAL A 9 -0.64 -4.10 0.65
C VAL A 9 0.66 -3.32 0.58
N ILE A 10 1.59 -3.77 -0.26
CA ILE A 10 2.90 -3.13 -0.44
C ILE A 10 3.01 -2.60 -1.87
N VAL A 11 3.18 -1.30 -2.00
CA VAL A 11 3.29 -0.60 -3.29
C VAL A 11 4.60 0.18 -3.33
N SER A 12 5.24 0.25 -4.49
CA SER A 12 6.42 1.10 -4.71
C SER A 12 6.07 2.25 -5.64
N GLY A 13 6.41 3.47 -5.24
CA GLY A 13 6.44 4.62 -6.15
C GLY A 13 7.75 4.67 -6.95
N THR A 14 7.99 5.81 -7.58
CA THR A 14 9.24 6.08 -8.34
C THR A 14 9.98 7.34 -7.88
N SER A 15 9.36 8.14 -7.02
CA SER A 15 9.91 9.34 -6.38
C SER A 15 9.05 9.73 -5.17
N ASP A 16 9.54 10.63 -4.31
CA ASP A 16 8.79 11.12 -3.15
C ASP A 16 7.45 11.75 -3.55
N ALA A 17 7.42 12.47 -4.68
CA ALA A 17 6.18 13.05 -5.22
C ALA A 17 5.21 11.98 -5.73
N HIS A 18 5.72 10.93 -6.37
CA HIS A 18 4.88 9.82 -6.84
C HIS A 18 4.29 9.05 -5.67
N VAL A 19 5.07 8.77 -4.62
CA VAL A 19 4.58 8.12 -3.41
C VAL A 19 3.44 8.90 -2.77
N ARG A 20 3.59 10.23 -2.63
CA ARG A 20 2.54 11.10 -2.11
C ARG A 20 1.29 11.07 -2.97
N GLY A 21 1.45 11.27 -4.28
CA GLY A 21 0.34 11.27 -5.22
C GLY A 21 -0.42 9.94 -5.23
N MET A 22 0.27 8.80 -5.14
CA MET A 22 -0.39 7.49 -5.04
C MET A 22 -1.18 7.34 -3.73
N ALA A 23 -0.61 7.78 -2.60
CA ALA A 23 -1.29 7.70 -1.30
C ALA A 23 -2.53 8.60 -1.25
N GLU A 24 -2.41 9.84 -1.74
CA GLU A 24 -3.53 10.78 -1.88
C GLU A 24 -4.61 10.21 -2.79
N HIS A 25 -4.22 9.74 -3.98
CA HIS A 25 -5.14 9.15 -4.94
C HIS A 25 -5.88 7.94 -4.37
N LEU A 26 -5.20 7.09 -3.61
CA LEU A 26 -5.84 5.93 -2.96
C LEU A 26 -6.91 6.38 -1.96
N MET A 27 -6.60 7.35 -1.10
CA MET A 27 -7.57 7.88 -0.14
C MET A 27 -8.77 8.52 -0.84
N GLU A 28 -8.54 9.29 -1.91
CA GLU A 28 -9.59 9.91 -2.71
C GLU A 28 -10.47 8.88 -3.41
N ALA A 29 -9.87 7.81 -3.96
CA ALA A 29 -10.60 6.76 -4.65
C ALA A 29 -11.44 5.89 -3.70
N LEU A 30 -11.00 5.70 -2.46
CA LEU A 30 -11.67 4.87 -1.45
C LEU A 30 -12.75 5.64 -0.67
N ALA A 31 -12.60 6.95 -0.49
CA ALA A 31 -13.54 7.77 0.27
C ALA A 31 -15.02 7.65 -0.17
N PRO A 32 -15.39 7.60 -1.47
CA PRO A 32 -16.77 7.39 -1.92
C PRO A 32 -17.39 6.05 -1.49
N HIS A 33 -16.56 5.06 -1.15
CA HIS A 33 -17.00 3.75 -0.66
C HIS A 33 -17.14 3.70 0.87
N GLY A 34 -16.93 4.83 1.56
CA GLY A 34 -16.91 4.90 3.03
C GLY A 34 -15.64 4.31 3.65
N VAL A 35 -14.63 4.01 2.83
CA VAL A 35 -13.35 3.46 3.27
C VAL A 35 -12.37 4.63 3.44
N VAL A 36 -12.18 5.06 4.68
CA VAL A 36 -11.27 6.14 5.05
C VAL A 36 -10.20 5.62 6.00
N PRO A 37 -8.95 6.08 5.88
CA PRO A 37 -7.90 5.61 6.77
C PRO A 37 -8.19 6.07 8.20
N HIS A 38 -8.06 5.13 9.13
CA HIS A 38 -8.05 5.41 10.56
C HIS A 38 -6.82 6.23 10.95
N HIS A 39 -5.68 5.95 10.32
CA HIS A 39 -4.43 6.65 10.59
C HIS A 39 -3.54 6.78 9.34
N VAL A 40 -2.79 7.87 9.26
CA VAL A 40 -1.90 8.21 8.13
C VAL A 40 -0.56 8.70 8.65
N GLU A 41 0.53 8.09 8.20
CA GLU A 41 1.90 8.49 8.55
C GLU A 41 2.76 8.75 7.32
N GLY A 42 3.74 9.66 7.47
CA GLY A 42 4.79 9.89 6.47
C GLY A 42 4.36 10.60 5.17
N LEU A 43 3.07 10.94 5.04
CA LEU A 43 2.50 11.56 3.83
C LEU A 43 3.28 12.78 3.36
N THR A 44 3.61 13.72 4.25
CA THR A 44 4.32 14.95 3.85
C THR A 44 5.70 14.68 3.25
N GLN A 45 6.40 13.64 3.72
CA GLN A 45 7.77 13.33 3.28
C GLN A 45 7.77 12.50 2.00
N GLY A 46 6.82 11.58 1.84
CA GLY A 46 6.75 10.73 0.64
C GLY A 46 7.84 9.67 0.52
N ARG A 47 8.69 9.49 1.54
CA ARG A 47 9.71 8.42 1.54
C ARG A 47 9.11 7.06 1.87
N TRP A 48 8.15 7.05 2.79
CA TRP A 48 7.35 5.92 3.19
C TRP A 48 6.03 6.47 3.73
N VAL A 49 4.93 6.08 3.12
CA VAL A 49 3.58 6.41 3.60
C VAL A 49 2.93 5.14 4.12
N LEU A 50 2.33 5.24 5.30
CA LEU A 50 1.52 4.19 5.91
C LEU A 50 0.08 4.68 5.98
N LEU A 51 -0.83 3.92 5.39
CA LEU A 51 -2.28 4.15 5.45
C LEU A 51 -2.92 2.97 6.18
N ASP A 52 -3.42 3.22 7.38
CA ASP A 52 -4.04 2.22 8.24
C ASP A 52 -5.56 2.32 8.13
N TYR A 53 -6.22 1.23 7.70
CA TYR A 53 -7.67 1.11 7.58
C TYR A 53 -8.25 0.13 8.60
N VAL A 54 -7.49 -0.27 9.63
CA VAL A 54 -7.82 -1.29 10.63
C VAL A 54 -7.89 -2.72 10.05
N ASP A 55 -8.72 -2.93 9.04
CA ASP A 55 -8.88 -4.25 8.39
C ASP A 55 -7.69 -4.55 7.46
N PHE A 56 -7.10 -3.52 6.87
CA PHE A 56 -5.91 -3.64 6.02
C PHE A 56 -4.99 -2.42 6.16
N VAL A 57 -3.70 -2.62 5.87
CA VAL A 57 -2.70 -1.55 5.90
C VAL A 57 -1.97 -1.47 4.57
N VAL A 58 -1.88 -0.26 4.02
CA VAL A 58 -1.19 0.02 2.76
C VAL A 58 0.12 0.72 3.05
N HIS A 59 1.21 0.09 2.65
CA HIS A 59 2.55 0.67 2.69
C HIS A 59 2.95 1.13 1.30
N VAL A 60 3.23 2.42 1.15
CA VAL A 60 3.70 3.02 -0.10
C VAL A 60 5.14 3.45 0.07
N PHE A 61 6.06 2.79 -0.62
CA PHE A 61 7.49 2.97 -0.45
C PHE A 61 8.13 3.74 -1.60
N HIS A 62 9.09 4.59 -1.25
CA HIS A 62 10.11 5.03 -2.20
C HIS A 62 10.99 3.83 -2.60
N PRO A 63 11.38 3.70 -3.88
CA PRO A 63 12.13 2.54 -4.36
C PRO A 63 13.44 2.30 -3.59
N GLU A 64 14.23 3.35 -3.34
CA GLU A 64 15.47 3.24 -2.55
C GLU A 64 15.24 2.70 -1.13
N LEU A 65 14.12 3.08 -0.52
CA LEU A 65 13.83 2.70 0.86
C LEU A 65 13.37 1.24 0.94
N ARG A 66 12.61 0.78 -0.06
CA ARG A 66 12.23 -0.62 -0.18
C ARG A 66 13.44 -1.54 -0.34
N GLU A 67 14.40 -1.14 -1.19
CA GLU A 67 15.65 -1.87 -1.38
C GLU A 67 16.51 -1.88 -0.10
N PHE A 68 16.63 -0.73 0.58
CA PHE A 68 17.44 -0.60 1.79
C PHE A 68 16.91 -1.47 2.95
N TYR A 69 15.60 -1.51 3.15
CA TYR A 69 14.99 -2.28 4.26
C TYR A 69 14.71 -3.75 3.92
N GLN A 70 14.96 -4.22 2.68
CA GLN A 70 14.69 -5.59 2.22
C GLN A 70 13.32 -6.10 2.71
N LEU A 71 12.27 -5.28 2.52
CA LEU A 71 10.97 -5.51 3.15
C LEU A 71 10.35 -6.86 2.81
N GLU A 72 10.74 -7.46 1.68
CA GLU A 72 10.40 -8.83 1.31
C GLU A 72 10.80 -9.87 2.37
N ARG A 73 11.83 -9.59 3.18
CA ARG A 73 12.29 -10.46 4.27
C ARG A 73 11.51 -10.27 5.57
N LEU A 74 10.91 -9.11 5.79
CA LEU A 74 10.10 -8.83 6.99
C LEU A 74 8.72 -9.49 6.92
N TRP A 75 8.16 -9.59 5.72
CA TRP A 75 6.84 -10.20 5.48
C TRP A 75 6.93 -11.61 4.87
N GLY A 76 8.14 -12.19 4.81
CA GLY A 76 8.43 -13.42 4.05
C GLY A 76 7.70 -14.68 4.51
N ASP A 77 7.18 -14.69 5.74
CA ASP A 77 6.43 -15.82 6.30
C ASP A 77 4.91 -15.75 6.00
N ALA A 78 4.43 -14.62 5.46
CA ALA A 78 3.02 -14.44 5.11
C ALA A 78 2.72 -14.99 3.69
N PRO A 79 1.61 -15.72 3.49
CA PRO A 79 1.20 -16.13 2.14
C PRO A 79 1.03 -14.91 1.22
N VAL A 80 1.80 -14.88 0.13
CA VAL A 80 1.66 -13.83 -0.90
C VAL A 80 0.43 -14.14 -1.75
N LEU A 81 -0.59 -13.30 -1.64
CA LEU A 81 -1.73 -13.31 -2.55
C LEU A 81 -1.36 -12.50 -3.79
N ALA A 82 -1.18 -13.16 -4.94
CA ALA A 82 -1.04 -12.46 -6.19
C ALA A 82 -2.34 -11.68 -6.47
N ALA A 83 -2.25 -10.34 -6.52
CA ALA A 83 -3.34 -9.53 -7.04
C ALA A 83 -3.63 -10.02 -8.46
N GLY A 84 -4.88 -10.40 -8.72
CA GLY A 84 -5.29 -11.02 -9.97
C GLY A 84 -4.71 -10.28 -11.18
N ALA A 85 -4.19 -11.03 -12.15
CA ALA A 85 -3.75 -10.47 -13.42
C ALA A 85 -4.85 -9.55 -13.98
N PRO A 86 -4.50 -8.42 -14.62
CA PRO A 86 -5.51 -7.61 -15.28
C PRO A 86 -6.30 -8.53 -16.21
N ASP A 87 -7.63 -8.52 -16.07
CA ASP A 87 -8.54 -9.17 -16.99
C ASP A 87 -8.10 -8.83 -18.42
N SER A 88 -7.53 -9.81 -19.11
CA SER A 88 -7.32 -9.76 -20.53
C SER A 88 -8.71 -9.86 -21.15
N GLY A 89 -9.39 -8.71 -21.24
CA GLY A 89 -10.72 -8.62 -21.80
C GLY A 89 -10.78 -9.37 -23.12
N SER A 90 -11.55 -10.45 -23.12
CA SER A 90 -11.89 -11.19 -24.32
C SER A 90 -12.70 -10.26 -25.23
N LYS A 91 -12.02 -9.63 -26.19
CA LYS A 91 -12.69 -9.21 -27.43
C LYS A 91 -12.81 -10.46 -28.30
N GLY A 92 -14.02 -10.97 -28.42
CA GLY A 92 -14.40 -12.08 -29.30
C GLY A 92 -15.81 -12.54 -29.01
#